data_AF-Q8CYJ4-F1
#
_entry.id   AF-Q8CYJ4-F1
#
_cell.length_a   1.000
_cell.length_b   1.000
_cell.length_c   1.000
_cell.angle_alpha   90.00
_cell.angle_beta   90.00
_cell.angle_gamma   90.00
#
_symmetry.space_group_name_H-M   'P 1'
#
loop_
_entity.id
_entity.type
_entity.pdbx_description
1 polymer ?
#
loop_
_entity_poly.entity_id
_entity_poly.type
_entity_poly.pdbx_seq_one_letter_code
_entity_poly.pdbx_strand_id
1 'polypeptide(L)'
;MTLSNYFYKVKQQYPLTEKQQELYDILGDVNPEYALKYMTAFLLKFLKKDQLMQKCRDIFVDSLVVLGYIVQNEDRKYELAIDFDKERLTFYLA
;
A
#
# COMPACT_ATOMS: atom_id res chain seq x y z
N MET A 1 -1.60 -6.76 9.70
CA MET A 1 -1.00 -5.53 10.27
C MET A 1 -1.64 -4.34 9.60
N THR A 2 -2.13 -3.33 10.32
CA THR A 2 -2.78 -2.16 9.71
C THR A 2 -1.79 -1.02 9.52
N LEU A 3 -1.94 -0.24 8.45
CA LEU A 3 -1.16 0.98 8.20
C LEU A 3 -1.23 1.96 9.37
N SER A 4 -2.40 2.10 10.01
CA SER A 4 -2.58 2.96 11.19
C SER A 4 -1.70 2.55 12.37
N ASN A 5 -1.58 1.24 12.63
CA ASN A 5 -0.69 0.74 13.68
C ASN A 5 0.78 0.95 13.34
N TYR A 6 1.15 0.78 12.07
CA TYR A 6 2.50 1.11 11.58
C TYR A 6 2.84 2.58 11.83
N PHE A 7 2.02 3.52 11.34
CA PHE A 7 2.27 4.95 11.53
C PHE A 7 2.26 5.37 13.00
N TYR A 8 1.42 4.75 13.82
CA TYR A 8 1.44 4.96 15.26
C TYR A 8 2.79 4.58 15.88
N LYS A 9 3.31 3.39 15.56
CA LYS A 9 4.62 2.95 16.05
C LYS A 9 5.77 3.83 15.59
N VAL A 10 5.79 4.22 14.31
CA VAL A 10 6.80 5.13 13.77
C VAL A 10 6.80 6.45 14.55
N LYS A 11 5.61 7.04 14.75
CA LYS A 11 5.47 8.30 15.49
C LYS A 11 5.94 8.19 16.95
N GLN A 12 5.73 7.04 17.59
CA GLN A 12 6.14 6.79 18.98
C GLN A 12 7.57 6.21 19.09
N GLN A 13 8.27 6.03 17.96
CA GLN A 13 9.59 5.39 17.90
C GLN A 13 9.61 4.00 18.58
N TYR A 14 8.50 3.28 18.49
CA TYR A 14 8.44 1.92 19.01
C TYR A 14 9.17 0.93 18.12
N PRO A 15 9.65 -0.20 18.68
CA PRO A 15 10.24 -1.27 17.90
C PRO A 15 9.32 -1.74 16.77
N LEU A 16 9.86 -1.71 15.56
CA LEU A 16 9.22 -2.18 14.35
C LEU A 16 9.50 -3.68 14.18
N THR A 17 8.49 -4.44 13.73
CA THR A 17 8.72 -5.81 13.24
C THR A 17 9.51 -5.79 11.93
N GLU A 18 10.08 -6.91 11.47
CA GLU A 18 10.84 -6.95 10.20
C GLU A 18 10.07 -6.37 9.01
N LYS A 19 8.80 -6.75 8.83
CA LYS A 19 7.94 -6.17 7.77
C LYS A 19 7.69 -4.68 7.94
N GLN A 20 7.64 -4.19 9.18
CA GLN A 20 7.49 -2.75 9.44
C GLN A 20 8.78 -2.00 9.15
N GLN A 21 9.94 -2.62 9.40
CA GLN A 21 11.23 -2.04 9.07
C GLN A 21 11.40 -1.94 7.56
N GLU A 22 11.04 -2.99 6.81
CA GLU A 22 11.03 -2.94 5.34
C GLU A 22 10.15 -1.81 4.79
N LEU A 23 8.94 -1.63 5.36
CA LEU A 23 8.08 -0.49 5.03
C LEU A 23 8.71 0.85 5.37
N TYR A 24 9.40 0.95 6.51
CA TYR A 24 10.08 2.16 6.93
C TYR A 24 11.26 2.50 6.02
N ASP A 25 12.00 1.51 5.53
CA ASP A 25 13.12 1.73 4.62
C ASP A 25 12.65 2.26 3.24
N ILE A 26 11.39 2.01 2.88
CA ILE A 26 10.74 2.52 1.65
C ILE A 26 10.09 3.89 1.87
N LEU A 27 9.30 4.04 2.94
CA LEU A 27 8.50 5.25 3.19
C LEU A 27 9.28 6.35 3.90
N GLY A 28 10.22 5.98 4.78
CA GLY A 28 10.90 6.88 5.70
C GLY A 28 9.92 7.68 6.58
N ASP A 29 10.30 8.91 6.91
CA ASP A 29 9.51 9.89 7.68
C ASP A 29 8.43 10.61 6.84
N VAL A 30 7.79 9.90 5.92
CA VAL A 30 6.69 10.48 5.14
C VAL A 30 5.51 10.87 6.03
N ASN A 31 4.84 11.96 5.68
CA ASN A 31 3.60 12.36 6.35
C ASN A 31 2.54 11.24 6.21
N PRO A 32 1.99 10.70 7.32
CA PRO A 32 1.04 9.59 7.28
C PRO A 32 -0.26 9.91 6.52
N GLU A 33 -0.82 11.10 6.70
CA GLU A 33 -2.05 11.50 5.99
C GLU A 33 -1.82 11.61 4.48
N TYR A 34 -0.68 12.17 4.08
CA TYR A 34 -0.29 12.22 2.68
C TYR A 34 -0.13 10.83 2.07
N ALA A 35 0.60 9.94 2.78
CA ALA A 35 0.82 8.58 2.33
C ALA A 35 -0.50 7.81 2.18
N LEU A 36 -1.37 7.87 3.20
CA LEU A 36 -2.68 7.21 3.17
C LEU A 36 -3.55 7.75 2.04
N LYS A 37 -3.60 9.07 1.84
CA LYS A 37 -4.35 9.70 0.75
C LYS A 37 -3.85 9.20 -0.61
N TYR A 38 -2.53 9.15 -0.81
CA TYR A 38 -1.95 8.72 -2.07
C TYR A 38 -2.21 7.24 -2.35
N MET A 39 -1.93 6.37 -1.37
CA MET A 39 -2.16 4.92 -1.47
C MET A 39 -3.64 4.60 -1.73
N THR A 40 -4.55 5.26 -1.01
CA THR A 40 -6.00 5.07 -1.22
C THR A 40 -6.41 5.52 -2.61
N ALA A 41 -5.97 6.71 -3.05
CA ALA A 41 -6.27 7.19 -4.40
C ALA A 41 -5.70 6.26 -5.49
N PHE A 42 -4.54 5.63 -5.25
CA PHE A 42 -3.97 4.63 -6.14
C PHE A 42 -4.84 3.37 -6.20
N LEU A 43 -5.21 2.81 -5.05
CA LEU A 43 -6.07 1.61 -4.98
C LEU A 43 -7.43 1.85 -5.64
N LEU A 44 -8.03 3.03 -5.48
CA LEU A 44 -9.30 3.37 -6.12
C LEU A 44 -9.21 3.40 -7.66
N LYS A 45 -8.03 3.46 -8.27
CA LYS A 45 -7.89 3.33 -9.73
C LYS A 45 -8.33 1.94 -10.21
N PHE A 46 -8.26 0.92 -9.36
CA PHE A 46 -8.73 -0.42 -9.67
C PHE A 46 -10.25 -0.52 -9.83
N LEU A 47 -11.02 0.49 -9.42
CA LEU A 47 -12.44 0.58 -9.76
C LEU A 47 -12.69 0.64 -11.27
N LYS A 48 -11.73 1.17 -12.03
CA LYS A 48 -11.87 1.42 -13.48
C LYS A 48 -11.05 0.47 -14.34
N LYS A 49 -10.01 -0.16 -13.78
CA LYS A 49 -9.05 -0.99 -14.52
C LYS A 49 -8.58 -2.13 -13.62
N ASP A 50 -8.58 -3.36 -14.13
CA ASP A 50 -8.09 -4.50 -13.35
C ASP A 50 -6.56 -4.51 -13.24
N GLN A 51 -5.87 -3.87 -14.19
CA GLN A 51 -4.41 -3.77 -14.22
C GLN A 51 -3.93 -2.32 -14.32
N LEU A 52 -2.91 -1.97 -13.54
CA LEU A 52 -2.27 -0.64 -13.54
C LEU A 52 -0.79 -0.74 -13.92
N MET A 53 -0.32 0.12 -14.83
CA MET A 53 1.10 0.22 -15.17
C MET A 53 1.71 1.45 -14.51
N GLN A 54 2.89 1.31 -13.89
CA GLN A 54 3.69 2.44 -13.43
C GLN A 54 4.95 2.61 -14.28
N LYS A 55 5.19 3.84 -14.76
CA LYS A 55 6.35 4.18 -15.60
C LYS A 55 7.60 4.50 -14.80
N CYS A 56 7.41 5.03 -13.58
CA CYS A 56 8.49 5.40 -12.67
C CYS A 56 8.28 4.65 -11.34
N ARG A 57 9.36 4.45 -10.60
CA ARG A 57 9.30 3.87 -9.25
C ARG A 57 8.50 4.80 -8.34
N ASP A 58 7.57 4.23 -7.58
CA ASP A 58 6.67 4.96 -6.70
C ASP A 58 6.68 4.28 -5.34
N ILE A 59 7.25 4.95 -4.34
CA ILE A 59 7.44 4.38 -2.98
C ILE A 59 6.12 3.96 -2.34
N PHE A 60 5.01 4.62 -2.71
CA PHE A 60 3.69 4.26 -2.18
C PHE A 60 3.18 2.97 -2.81
N VAL A 61 3.48 2.74 -4.09
CA VAL A 61 3.17 1.49 -4.78
C VAL A 61 4.04 0.36 -4.26
N ASP A 62 5.35 0.60 -4.10
CA ASP A 62 6.28 -0.39 -3.50
C ASP A 62 5.79 -0.79 -2.10
N SER A 63 5.34 0.17 -1.29
CA SER A 63 4.77 -0.10 0.04
C SER A 63 3.49 -0.93 -0.01
N LEU A 64 2.61 -0.69 -1.00
CA LEU A 64 1.41 -1.49 -1.20
C LEU A 64 1.73 -2.94 -1.60
N VAL A 65 2.83 -3.16 -2.33
CA VAL A 65 3.33 -4.51 -2.63
C VAL A 65 3.82 -5.20 -1.35
N VAL A 66 4.65 -4.54 -0.55
CA VAL A 66 5.16 -5.09 0.72
C VAL A 66 4.03 -5.42 1.70
N LEU A 67 3.01 -4.57 1.73
CA LEU A 67 1.81 -4.80 2.54
C LEU A 67 0.89 -5.91 2.00
N GLY A 68 1.09 -6.36 0.76
CA GLY A 68 0.29 -7.40 0.10
C GLY A 68 -1.05 -6.92 -0.44
N TYR A 69 -1.25 -5.61 -0.63
CA TYR A 69 -2.48 -5.09 -1.26
C TYR A 69 -2.49 -5.34 -2.77
N ILE A 70 -1.31 -5.27 -3.40
CA ILE A 70 -1.14 -5.43 -4.84
C ILE A 70 0.06 -6.33 -5.13
N VAL A 71 0.02 -6.98 -6.29
CA VAL A 71 1.12 -7.80 -6.80
C VAL A 71 1.48 -7.34 -8.21
N GLN A 72 2.76 -7.42 -8.56
CA GLN A 72 3.22 -7.18 -9.93
C GLN A 72 3.14 -8.48 -10.73
N ASN A 73 2.45 -8.46 -11.87
CA ASN A 73 2.36 -9.58 -12.79
C ASN A 73 3.55 -9.64 -13.77
N GLU A 74 3.57 -10.67 -14.62
CA GLU A 74 4.64 -10.91 -15.60
C GLU A 74 4.83 -9.75 -16.59
N ASP A 75 3.75 -9.02 -16.92
CA ASP A 75 3.73 -7.84 -17.79
C ASP A 75 4.19 -6.54 -17.09
N ARG A 76 4.73 -6.63 -15.87
CA ARG A 76 5.08 -5.49 -15.01
C ARG A 76 3.90 -4.59 -14.64
N LYS A 77 2.67 -5.08 -14.74
CA LYS A 77 1.47 -4.38 -14.29
C LYS A 77 1.11 -4.83 -12.88
N TYR A 78 0.43 -3.97 -12.15
CA TYR A 78 -0.06 -4.24 -10.81
C TYR A 78 -1.51 -4.70 -10.86
N GLU A 79 -1.81 -5.71 -10.06
CA GLU A 79 -3.13 -6.28 -9.84
C GLU A 79 -3.46 -6.28 -8.34
N LEU A 80 -4.74 -6.22 -7.99
CA LEU A 80 -5.19 -6.37 -6.61
C LEU A 80 -4.93 -7.80 -6.14
N ALA A 81 -4.22 -7.95 -5.02
CA ALA A 81 -3.96 -9.23 -4.37
C ALA A 81 -4.97 -9.53 -3.25
N ILE A 82 -5.95 -8.64 -3.06
CA ILE A 82 -6.93 -8.67 -1.99
C ILE A 82 -8.34 -8.50 -2.56
N ASP A 83 -9.33 -8.96 -1.80
CA ASP A 83 -10.72 -8.78 -2.18
C ASP A 83 -11.16 -7.33 -2.00
N PHE A 84 -11.87 -6.82 -3.00
CA PHE A 84 -12.36 -5.46 -3.01
C PHE A 84 -13.87 -5.42 -3.23
N ASP A 85 -14.57 -5.00 -2.17
CA ASP A 85 -16.01 -4.74 -2.20
C ASP A 85 -16.26 -3.33 -2.71
N LYS A 86 -16.75 -3.26 -3.96
CA LYS A 86 -17.04 -2.00 -4.65
C LYS A 86 -18.24 -1.27 -4.06
N GLU A 87 -19.19 -1.97 -3.44
CA GLU A 87 -20.39 -1.36 -2.86
C GLU A 87 -20.03 -0.63 -1.56
N ARG A 88 -19.15 -1.24 -0.75
CA ARG A 88 -18.68 -0.67 0.51
C ARG A 88 -17.39 0.13 0.39
N LEU A 89 -16.78 0.15 -0.79
CA LEU A 89 -15.43 0.70 -1.02
C LEU A 89 -14.42 0.18 0.03
N THR A 90 -14.54 -1.11 0.37
CA THR A 90 -13.78 -1.74 1.45
C THR A 90 -12.89 -2.84 0.89
N PHE A 91 -11.65 -2.91 1.40
CA PHE A 91 -10.65 -3.89 1.02
C PHE A 91 -10.49 -4.93 2.13
N TYR A 92 -10.53 -6.21 1.78
CA TYR A 92 -10.39 -7.32 2.71
C TYR A 92 -9.14 -8.14 2.37
N LEU A 93 -8.28 -8.36 3.36
CA LEU A 93 -7.21 -9.34 3.24
C LEU A 93 -7.85 -10.73 3.18
N ALA A 94 -7.61 -11.44 2.07
CA ALA A 94 -8.02 -12.83 1.87
C ALA A 94 -7.32 -13.77 2.87
#